data_AF-A0A932GMG5-F1
#
_entry.id   AF-A0A932GMG5-F1
#
_cell.length_a   1.000
_cell.length_b   1.000
_cell.length_c   1.000
_cell.angle_alpha   90.00
_cell.angle_beta   90.00
_cell.angle_gamma   90.00
#
_symmetry.space_group_name_H-M   'P 1'
#
loop_
_entity.id
_entity.type
_entity.pdbx_description
1 polymer ?
#
loop_
_entity_poly.entity_id
_entity_poly.type
_entity_poly.pdbx_seq_one_letter_code
_entity_poly.pdbx_strand_id
1 'polypeptide(L)'
;MKILKRKNRIYDTGKFGQPQIRVYHKAGKGKMCPRYLLKCGCCEEKLQIFYSEDGLEIGGVNGAIEDWKEILLPLLQLNARKGGRRTAKGKNIRRARALTPSKGASRYR
;
A
#
# COMPACT_ATOMS: atom_id res chain seq x y z
N MET A 1 6.23 -25.13 -14.94
CA MET A 1 5.42 -24.01 -15.48
C MET A 1 5.92 -23.64 -16.86
N LYS A 2 5.06 -23.67 -17.89
CA LYS A 2 5.38 -22.99 -19.16
C LYS A 2 5.19 -21.49 -18.91
N ILE A 3 6.30 -20.78 -18.73
CA ILE A 3 6.26 -19.31 -18.67
C ILE A 3 5.76 -18.84 -20.04
N LEU A 4 4.63 -18.14 -20.05
CA LEU A 4 4.05 -17.57 -21.26
C LEU A 4 5.12 -16.75 -21.98
N LYS A 5 5.30 -17.02 -23.29
CA LYS A 5 6.32 -16.34 -24.08
C LYS A 5 6.06 -14.83 -24.02
N ARG A 6 7.08 -14.08 -23.57
CA ARG A 6 7.03 -12.61 -23.54
C ARG A 6 6.81 -12.12 -24.97
N LYS A 7 5.71 -11.38 -25.21
CA LYS A 7 5.37 -10.84 -26.53
C LYS A 7 5.89 -9.42 -26.72
N ASN A 8 5.96 -8.65 -25.64
CA ASN A 8 6.42 -7.26 -25.70
C ASN A 8 7.95 -7.22 -25.66
N ARG A 9 8.56 -6.58 -26.67
CA ARG A 9 10.02 -6.37 -26.75
C ARG A 9 10.52 -5.38 -25.69
N ILE A 10 9.66 -4.49 -25.22
CA ILE A 10 9.99 -3.39 -24.30
C ILE A 10 9.05 -3.46 -23.10
N TYR A 11 9.62 -3.60 -21.90
CA TYR A 11 8.92 -3.54 -20.62
C TYR A 11 9.90 -3.13 -19.51
N ASP A 12 9.40 -2.44 -18.49
CA ASP A 12 10.21 -2.03 -17.35
C ASP A 12 10.39 -3.19 -16.36
N THR A 13 11.63 -3.44 -15.94
CA THR A 13 12.01 -4.39 -14.89
C THR A 13 12.80 -3.75 -13.75
N GLY A 14 13.04 -2.44 -13.78
CA GLY A 14 14.01 -1.76 -12.92
C GLY A 14 13.72 -1.87 -11.43
N LYS A 15 12.45 -2.05 -11.04
CA LYS A 15 12.03 -2.06 -9.63
C LYS A 15 12.22 -3.41 -8.92
N PHE A 16 11.90 -4.52 -9.59
CA PHE A 16 11.81 -5.85 -8.94
C PHE A 16 12.46 -6.97 -9.76
N GLY A 17 13.22 -6.64 -10.81
CA GLY A 17 13.83 -7.63 -11.72
C GLY A 17 12.81 -8.43 -12.55
N GLN A 18 11.52 -8.10 -12.45
CA GLN A 18 10.41 -8.71 -13.17
C GLN A 18 9.62 -7.65 -13.94
N PRO A 19 8.95 -8.01 -15.05
CA PRO A 19 8.11 -7.08 -15.79
C PRO A 19 7.09 -6.39 -14.89
N GLN A 20 7.14 -5.07 -14.83
CA GLN A 20 6.25 -4.29 -13.96
C GLN A 20 4.78 -4.48 -14.36
N ILE A 21 3.93 -4.75 -13.36
CA ILE A 21 2.48 -4.79 -13.54
C ILE A 21 1.97 -3.36 -13.72
N ARG A 22 1.24 -3.11 -14.81
CA ARG A 22 0.59 -1.82 -15.07
C ARG A 22 -0.80 -1.84 -14.45
N VAL A 23 -1.03 -0.93 -13.49
CA VAL A 23 -2.28 -0.86 -12.72
C VAL A 23 -3.10 0.33 -13.17
N TYR A 24 -4.37 0.10 -13.49
CA TYR A 24 -5.35 1.15 -13.79
C TYR A 24 -6.55 0.99 -12.89
N HIS A 25 -6.95 2.07 -12.22
CA HIS A 25 -8.19 2.08 -11.46
C HIS A 25 -9.34 2.56 -12.36
N LYS A 26 -10.46 1.84 -12.33
CA LYS A 26 -11.66 2.18 -13.09
C LYS A 26 -12.84 2.30 -12.14
N ALA A 27 -13.44 3.48 -12.12
CA ALA A 27 -14.69 3.71 -11.43
C ALA A 27 -15.81 2.82 -12.02
N GLY A 28 -16.79 2.49 -11.18
CA GLY A 28 -18.00 1.82 -11.62
C GLY A 28 -18.79 2.70 -12.60
N LYS A 29 -19.44 2.09 -13.60
CA LYS A 29 -20.30 2.79 -14.55
C LYS A 29 -21.49 1.93 -14.93
N GLY A 30 -22.70 2.45 -14.72
CA GLY A 30 -23.93 1.72 -14.96
C GLY A 30 -23.97 0.43 -14.13
N LYS A 31 -24.12 -0.72 -14.80
CA LYS A 31 -24.14 -2.05 -14.16
C LYS A 31 -22.75 -2.61 -13.82
N MET A 32 -21.65 -1.91 -14.16
CA MET A 32 -20.29 -2.37 -13.86
C MET A 32 -19.81 -1.86 -12.50
N CYS A 33 -19.35 -2.79 -11.66
CA CYS A 33 -18.65 -2.49 -10.41
C CYS A 33 -17.31 -1.77 -10.64
N PRO A 34 -16.84 -0.98 -9.66
CA PRO A 34 -15.49 -0.44 -9.68
C PRO A 34 -14.46 -1.58 -9.67
N ARG A 35 -13.30 -1.33 -10.30
CA ARG A 35 -12.31 -2.38 -10.49
C ARG A 35 -10.89 -1.87 -10.70
N TYR A 36 -9.93 -2.72 -10.39
CA TYR A 36 -8.56 -2.60 -10.85
C TYR A 36 -8.37 -3.42 -12.13
N LEU A 37 -7.76 -2.81 -13.14
CA LEU A 37 -7.28 -3.48 -14.34
C LEU A 37 -5.76 -3.60 -14.24
N LEU A 38 -5.28 -4.83 -14.08
CA LEU A 38 -3.87 -5.19 -14.10
C LEU A 38 -3.50 -5.65 -15.51
N LYS A 39 -2.45 -5.10 -16.10
CA LYS A 39 -1.90 -5.58 -17.38
C LYS A 39 -0.47 -6.07 -17.18
N CYS A 40 -0.08 -7.18 -17.81
CA CYS A 40 1.34 -7.57 -17.81
C CYS A 40 2.16 -6.46 -18.50
N GLY A 41 3.36 -6.19 -17.99
CA GLY A 41 4.36 -5.44 -18.75
C GLY A 41 4.85 -6.25 -19.96
N CYS A 42 4.95 -7.56 -19.80
CA CYS A 42 5.57 -8.51 -20.72
C CYS A 42 4.74 -8.97 -21.93
N CYS A 43 3.41 -8.90 -21.83
CA CYS A 43 2.47 -9.42 -22.81
C CYS A 43 1.16 -8.60 -22.77
N GLU A 44 0.17 -9.05 -23.52
CA GLU A 44 -1.13 -8.38 -23.64
C GLU A 44 -2.18 -8.90 -22.64
N GLU A 45 -1.79 -9.85 -21.79
CA GLU A 45 -2.68 -10.40 -20.78
C GLU A 45 -3.06 -9.36 -19.74
N LYS A 46 -4.29 -9.51 -19.25
CA LYS A 46 -4.90 -8.60 -18.30
C LYS A 46 -5.74 -9.38 -17.29
N LEU A 47 -5.74 -8.90 -16.06
CA LEU A 47 -6.56 -9.39 -14.97
C LEU A 47 -7.42 -8.23 -14.46
N GLN A 48 -8.68 -8.50 -14.18
CA GLN A 48 -9.58 -7.55 -13.55
C GLN A 48 -9.85 -8.02 -12.13
N ILE A 49 -9.78 -7.08 -11.19
CA ILE A 49 -10.18 -7.29 -9.79
C ILE A 49 -11.35 -6.36 -9.54
N PHE A 50 -12.54 -6.92 -9.38
CA PHE A 50 -13.71 -6.16 -8.96
C PHE A 50 -13.77 -6.13 -7.44
N TYR A 51 -14.28 -5.03 -6.90
CA TYR A 51 -14.43 -4.89 -5.46
C TYR A 51 -15.75 -4.22 -5.11
N SER A 52 -16.28 -4.59 -3.96
CA SER A 52 -17.44 -3.98 -3.32
C SER A 52 -17.13 -3.75 -1.84
N GLU A 53 -18.12 -3.34 -1.05
CA GLU A 53 -17.99 -3.21 0.40
C GLU A 53 -17.76 -4.58 1.07
N ASP A 54 -18.38 -5.63 0.54
CA ASP A 54 -18.44 -6.95 1.20
C ASP A 54 -17.47 -7.99 0.63
N GLY A 55 -16.80 -7.72 -0.51
CA GLY A 55 -16.04 -8.75 -1.18
C GLY A 55 -15.15 -8.29 -2.33
N LEU A 56 -14.38 -9.25 -2.85
CA LEU A 56 -13.54 -9.10 -4.03
C LEU A 56 -13.84 -10.21 -5.03
N GLU A 57 -13.77 -9.87 -6.31
CA GLU A 57 -13.75 -10.85 -7.40
C GLU A 57 -12.41 -10.77 -8.12
N ILE A 58 -11.66 -11.87 -8.14
CA ILE A 58 -10.37 -11.98 -8.81
C ILE A 58 -10.45 -13.10 -9.83
N GLY A 59 -10.27 -12.77 -11.11
CA GLY A 59 -10.22 -13.77 -12.19
C GLY A 59 -11.55 -14.53 -12.39
N GLY A 60 -12.69 -13.93 -12.04
CA GLY A 60 -14.01 -14.54 -12.14
C GLY A 60 -14.45 -15.35 -10.91
N VAL A 61 -13.61 -15.41 -9.87
CA VAL A 61 -13.98 -16.04 -8.59
C VAL A 61 -14.35 -14.94 -7.61
N ASN A 62 -15.55 -15.01 -7.03
CA ASN A 62 -16.04 -14.07 -6.02
C ASN A 62 -15.85 -14.67 -4.61
N GLY A 63 -15.44 -13.86 -3.65
CA GLY A 63 -15.26 -14.26 -2.25
C GLY A 63 -15.18 -13.07 -1.29
N ALA A 64 -15.33 -13.34 0.00
CA ALA A 64 -15.22 -12.31 1.03
C ALA A 64 -13.79 -11.79 1.12
N ILE A 65 -13.62 -10.56 1.64
CA ILE A 65 -12.29 -9.96 1.82
C ILE A 65 -11.42 -10.84 2.73
N GLU A 66 -12.02 -11.48 3.74
CA GLU A 66 -11.40 -12.37 4.70
C GLU A 66 -10.82 -13.60 4.01
N ASP A 67 -11.59 -14.25 3.14
CA ASP A 67 -11.14 -15.41 2.35
C ASP A 67 -9.90 -15.05 1.52
N TRP A 68 -9.94 -13.90 0.85
CA TRP A 68 -8.82 -13.42 0.04
C TRP A 68 -7.57 -13.11 0.87
N LYS A 69 -7.73 -12.56 2.08
CA LYS A 69 -6.60 -12.33 3.00
C LYS A 69 -5.94 -13.64 3.40
N GLU A 70 -6.73 -14.64 3.78
CA GLU A 70 -6.21 -15.96 4.17
C GLU A 70 -5.47 -16.66 3.03
N ILE A 71 -5.96 -16.52 1.80
CA ILE A 71 -5.33 -17.12 0.61
C ILE A 71 -4.06 -16.35 0.21
N LEU A 72 -4.12 -15.02 0.12
CA LEU A 72 -3.06 -14.22 -0.51
C LEU A 72 -1.92 -13.84 0.44
N LEU A 73 -2.20 -13.53 1.71
CA LEU A 73 -1.15 -13.05 2.63
C LEU A 73 0.01 -14.05 2.81
N PRO A 74 -0.24 -15.36 3.00
CA PRO A 74 0.84 -16.34 3.09
C PRO A 74 1.68 -16.41 1.81
N LEU A 75 1.04 -16.30 0.64
CA LEU A 75 1.72 -16.33 -0.66
C LEU A 75 2.59 -15.10 -0.90
N LEU A 76 2.20 -13.96 -0.34
CA LEU A 76 2.95 -12.72 -0.40
C LEU A 76 4.10 -12.67 0.62
N GLN A 77 4.32 -13.75 1.38
CA GLN A 77 5.29 -13.82 2.48
C GLN A 77 5.09 -12.70 3.51
N LEU A 78 3.86 -12.17 3.55
CA LEU A 78 3.44 -11.18 4.53
C LEU A 78 3.02 -11.96 5.77
N ASN A 79 4.00 -12.39 6.57
CA ASN A 79 3.73 -12.79 7.93
C ASN A 79 3.14 -11.56 8.61
N ALA A 80 1.83 -11.59 8.91
CA ALA A 80 1.19 -10.61 9.76
C ALA A 80 2.07 -10.49 11.01
N ARG A 81 2.81 -9.39 11.13
CA ARG A 81 3.60 -9.13 12.33
C ARG A 81 2.60 -9.15 13.46
N LYS A 82 2.54 -10.24 14.23
CA LYS A 82 1.74 -10.33 15.45
C LYS A 82 2.05 -9.06 16.22
N GLY A 83 1.04 -8.20 16.35
CA GLY A 83 1.22 -6.83 16.78
C GLY A 83 1.97 -6.78 18.10
N GLY A 84 3.23 -6.34 18.06
CA GLY A 84 3.91 -5.87 19.25
C GLY A 84 3.10 -4.71 19.80
N ARG A 85 2.38 -4.97 20.90
CA ARG A 85 1.65 -4.00 21.70
C ARG A 85 2.63 -2.87 22.05
N ARG A 86 2.61 -1.77 21.28
CA ARG A 86 3.36 -0.55 21.60
C ARG A 86 2.71 0.06 22.83
N THR A 87 3.21 -0.31 24.01
CA THR A 87 2.90 0.42 25.23
C THR A 87 3.59 1.78 25.13
N ALA A 88 2.78 2.83 24.95
CA ALA A 88 3.27 4.20 25.05
C ALA A 88 3.67 4.48 26.50
N LYS A 89 4.93 4.25 26.87
CA LYS A 89 5.50 4.83 28.10
C LYS A 89 5.90 6.27 27.79
N GLY A 90 5.00 7.19 28.10
CA GLY A 90 5.30 8.63 28.12
C GLY A 90 6.47 8.91 29.05
N LYS A 91 7.57 9.42 28.51
CA LYS A 91 8.62 10.08 29.29
C LYS A 91 8.30 11.57 29.32
N ASN A 92 7.71 12.01 30.43
CA ASN A 92 7.54 13.41 30.78
C ASN A 92 8.93 14.05 30.96
N ILE A 93 9.40 14.83 29.98
CA ILE A 93 10.63 15.62 30.10
C ILE A 93 10.30 16.88 30.90
N ARG A 94 10.73 16.91 32.16
CA ARG A 94 10.75 18.12 32.99
C ARG A 94 11.69 19.15 32.34
N ARG A 95 11.15 20.24 31.79
CA ARG A 95 11.92 21.45 31.49
C ARG A 95 11.85 22.39 32.69
N ALA A 96 12.83 22.28 33.59
CA ALA A 96 13.20 23.41 34.43
C ALA A 96 13.91 24.44 33.53
N ARG A 97 13.33 25.62 33.34
CA ARG A 97 14.05 26.75 32.74
C ARG A 97 14.26 27.78 33.84
N ALA A 98 15.52 27.89 34.24
CA ALA A 98 16.01 28.82 35.23
C ALA A 98 15.69 30.27 34.83
N LEU A 99 15.25 31.04 35.82
CA LEU A 99 15.16 32.49 35.80
C LEU A 99 16.59 33.06 35.67
N THR A 100 16.85 33.83 34.61
CA THR A 100 18.05 34.66 34.50
C THR A 100 17.81 36.01 35.16
N PRO A 101 18.73 36.53 36.01
CA PRO A 101 18.56 37.81 36.66
C PRO A 101 18.93 39.00 35.77
N SER A 102 18.29 40.12 36.11
CA SER A 102 18.46 41.51 35.71
C SER A 102 19.89 42.02 35.45
N LYS A 103 20.07 42.78 34.37
CA LYS A 103 20.82 44.07 34.23
C LYS A 103 20.24 44.75 32.96
N GLY A 104 19.86 46.01 32.86
CA GLY A 104 20.31 47.24 33.50
C GLY A 104 20.67 48.24 32.38
N ALA A 105 20.09 49.45 32.43
CA ALA A 105 20.41 50.67 31.67
C ALA A 105 19.89 50.82 30.22
N SER A 106 18.97 51.76 30.01
CA SER A 106 19.29 53.00 29.27
C SER A 106 18.23 54.09 29.55
N ARG A 107 18.73 55.29 29.81
CA ARG A 107 18.05 56.51 30.24
C ARG A 107 18.42 57.59 29.20
N TYR A 108 17.45 58.42 28.78
CA TYR A 108 17.59 59.59 27.86
C TYR A 108 17.91 59.22 26.39
N ARG A 109 17.28 59.79 25.36
CA ARG A 109 16.69 61.12 25.13
C ARG A 109 15.36 61.03 24.41
#